data_AF-A0AAD4IMG9-F1
#
_entry.id   AF-A0AAD4IMG9-F1
#
_cell.length_a   1.000
_cell.length_b   1.000
_cell.length_c   1.000
_cell.angle_alpha   90.00
_cell.angle_beta   90.00
_cell.angle_gamma   90.00
#
_symmetry.space_group_name_H-M   'P 1'
#
loop_
_entity.id
_entity.type
_entity.pdbx_description
1 polymer ?
#
loop_
_entity_poly.entity_id
_entity_poly.type
_entity_poly.pdbx_seq_one_letter_code
_entity_poly.pdbx_strand_id
1 'polypeptide(L)' 'MEPVVRRSGGGAWEGLYRLVMRRTPVYVTFVVVGAFLGERAVDRGIHALWDHVNAGLRFSVV' A
#
# COMPACT_ATOMS: atom_id res chain seq x y z
N MET A 1 18.17 2.03 42.76
CA MET A 1 18.36 1.85 41.30
C MET A 1 17.11 2.36 40.62
N GLU A 2 17.18 3.53 40.00
CA GLU A 2 16.10 3.99 39.13
C GLU A 2 16.08 3.09 37.87
N PRO A 3 14.93 2.54 37.47
CA PRO A 3 14.85 1.88 36.19
C PRO A 3 15.04 2.94 35.11
N VAL A 4 16.22 2.95 34.48
CA VAL A 4 16.44 3.68 33.23
C VAL A 4 15.49 3.06 32.22
N VAL A 5 14.32 3.66 32.06
CA VAL A 5 13.42 3.39 30.94
C VAL A 5 14.17 3.82 29.69
N ARG A 6 14.94 2.89 29.13
CA ARG A 6 15.41 2.97 27.74
C ARG A 6 14.16 3.15 26.91
N ARG A 7 13.87 4.38 26.49
CA ARG A 7 12.83 4.67 25.49
C ARG A 7 13.19 3.84 24.27
N SER A 8 12.48 2.72 24.11
CA SER A 8 12.56 1.86 22.94
C SER A 8 12.41 2.77 21.73
N GLY A 9 13.43 2.83 20.88
CA GLY A 9 13.43 3.66 19.68
C GLY A 9 12.17 3.33 18.87
N GLY A 10 11.49 4.37 18.40
CA GLY A 10 10.17 4.30 17.77
C GLY A 10 10.01 3.11 16.84
N GLY A 11 8.89 2.40 16.99
CA GLY A 11 8.62 1.14 16.31
C GLY A 11 8.65 1.23 14.79
N ALA A 12 8.42 0.10 14.11
CA ALA A 12 8.46 0.00 12.64
C ALA A 12 7.64 1.11 11.93
N TRP A 13 6.50 1.49 12.50
CA TRP A 13 5.66 2.59 12.03
C TRP A 13 6.31 3.97 12.14
N GLU A 14 7.08 4.23 13.20
CA GLU A 14 7.82 5.48 13.36
C GLU A 14 9.00 5.56 12.39
N GLY A 15 9.66 4.43 12.13
CA GLY A 15 10.66 4.29 11.07
C GLY A 15 10.09 4.58 9.68
N LEU A 16 8.92 4.01 9.37
CA LEU A 16 8.22 4.26 8.12
C LEU A 16 7.81 5.73 7.99
N TYR A 17 7.20 6.30 9.03
CA TYR A 17 6.81 7.71 9.03
C TYR A 17 8.01 8.63 8.78
N ARG A 18 9.14 8.37 9.43
CA ARG A 18 10.36 9.16 9.27
C ARG A 18 10.96 9.05 7.87
N LEU A 19 10.75 7.91 7.21
CA LEU A 19 11.26 7.63 5.87
C LEU A 19 10.41 8.29 4.78
N VAL A 20 9.08 8.13 4.82
CA VAL A 20 8.20 8.55 3.73
C VAL A 20 7.44 9.85 3.99
N MET A 21 7.12 10.16 5.26
CA MET A 21 6.26 11.30 5.61
C MET A 21 7.03 12.55 6.05
N ARG A 22 8.31 12.43 6.40
CA ARG A 22 9.07 13.52 7.04
C ARG A 22 9.37 14.71 6.14
N ARG A 23 9.45 14.52 4.82
CA ARG A 23 9.83 15.57 3.85
C ARG A 23 8.80 15.67 2.75
N THR A 24 8.25 16.86 2.53
CA THR A 24 7.28 17.16 1.48
C THR A 24 7.62 16.56 0.10
N PRO A 25 8.86 16.72 -0.44
CA PRO A 25 9.17 16.13 -1.75
C PRO A 25 9.16 14.59 -1.73
N VAL A 26 9.61 13.96 -0.64
CA VAL A 26 9.61 12.49 -0.49
C VAL A 26 8.18 11.97 -0.38
N TYR A 27 7.37 12.63 0.44
CA TYR A 27 5.96 12.31 0.61
C TYR A 27 5.20 12.38 -0.71
N VAL A 28 5.34 13.49 -1.44
CA VAL A 28 4.66 13.69 -2.73
C VAL A 28 5.10 12.64 -3.76
N THR A 29 6.40 12.35 -3.84
CA THR A 29 6.91 11.31 -4.75
C THR A 29 6.35 9.94 -4.40
N PHE A 30 6.33 9.60 -3.11
CA PHE A 30 5.78 8.34 -2.63
C PHE A 30 4.28 8.21 -2.95
N VAL A 31 3.50 9.28 -2.77
CA VAL A 31 2.07 9.31 -3.13
C VAL A 31 1.87 9.12 -4.63
N VAL A 32 2.64 9.83 -5.47
CA VAL A 32 2.52 9.71 -6.93
C VAL A 32 2.88 8.30 -7.41
N VAL A 33 4.00 7.75 -6.93
CA VAL A 33 4.43 6.38 -7.27
C VAL A 33 3.41 5.36 -6.75
N GLY A 34 2.95 5.53 -5.52
CA GLY A 34 1.95 4.67 -4.90
C GLY A 34 0.62 4.68 -5.65
N ALA A 35 0.16 5.84 -6.10
CA ALA A 35 -1.05 5.97 -6.92
C ALA A 35 -0.90 5.27 -8.28
N PHE A 36 0.24 5.46 -8.95
CA PHE A 36 0.50 4.83 -10.25
C PHE A 36 0.52 3.30 -10.17
N LEU A 37 1.17 2.75 -9.14
CA LEU A 37 1.21 1.31 -8.91
C LEU A 37 -0.15 0.78 -8.40
N GLY A 38 -0.83 1.57 -7.56
CA GLY A 38 -2.12 1.25 -6.97
C GLY A 38 -3.21 1.08 -8.02
N GLU A 39 -3.28 1.97 -9.01
CA GLU A 39 -4.24 1.86 -10.13
C GLU A 39 -4.14 0.48 -10.80
N ARG A 40 -2.93 0.04 -11.15
CA ARG A 40 -2.71 -1.24 -11.86
C ARG A 40 -2.97 -2.45 -10.99
N ALA A 41 -2.66 -2.36 -9.69
CA ALA A 41 -2.94 -3.43 -8.76
C ALA A 41 -4.45 -3.59 -8.55
N VAL A 42 -5.17 -2.49 -8.38
CA VAL A 42 -6.63 -2.48 -8.18
C VAL A 42 -7.35 -2.95 -9.43
N ASP A 43 -6.98 -2.45 -10.61
CA ASP A 43 -7.60 -2.84 -11.88
C ASP A 43 -7.48 -4.34 -12.15
N ARG A 44 -6.27 -4.90 -11.98
CA ARG A 44 -6.05 -6.35 -12.12
C ARG A 44 -6.77 -7.15 -11.04
N GLY A 45 -6.80 -6.64 -9.81
CA GLY A 45 -7.47 -7.29 -8.70
C GLY A 45 -8.98 -7.38 -8.91
N ILE A 46 -9.60 -6.31 -9.39
CA ILE A 46 -11.04 -6.27 -9.67
C ILE A 46 -11.38 -7.19 -10.85
N HIS A 47 -10.63 -7.13 -11.95
CA HIS A 47 -10.86 -8.03 -13.09
C HIS A 47 -10.73 -9.49 -12.68
N ALA A 48 -9.67 -9.85 -11.94
CA ALA A 48 -9.48 -11.21 -11.45
C ALA A 48 -10.60 -11.66 -10.51
N LEU A 49 -11.06 -10.76 -9.62
CA LEU A 49 -12.17 -11.05 -8.70
C LEU A 49 -13.48 -11.25 -9.47
N TRP A 50 -13.75 -10.40 -10.44
CA TRP A 50 -14.94 -10.47 -11.29
C TRP A 50 -14.96 -11.75 -12.12
N ASP A 51 -13.83 -12.13 -12.73
CA ASP A 51 -13.69 -13.36 -13.50
C ASP A 51 -13.86 -14.61 -12.64
N HIS A 52 -13.43 -14.54 -11.38
CA HIS A 52 -13.61 -15.62 -10.42
C HIS A 52 -15.07 -15.75 -9.99
N VAL A 53 -15.73 -14.63 -9.67
CA VAL A 53 -17.13 -14.61 -9.22
C VAL A 53 -18.09 -15.00 -10.35
N ASN A 54 -17.84 -14.53 -11.58
CA ASN A 54 -18.69 -14.81 -12.74
C ASN A 54 -18.19 -15.97 -13.61
N ALA A 55 -17.42 -16.89 -13.02
CA ALA A 55 -16.98 -18.10 -13.70
C ALA A 55 -18.20 -18.94 -14.14
N GLY A 56 -18.43 -18.99 -15.46
CA GLY A 56 -19.51 -19.75 -16.09
C GLY A 56 -20.69 -18.93 -16.64
N LEU A 57 -20.75 -17.61 -16.37
CA LEU A 57 -21.78 -16.69 -16.91
C LEU A 57 -21.32 -15.88 -18.12
N ARG A 58 -20.06 -16.06 -18.55
CA ARG A 58 -19.46 -15.34 -19.67
C ARG A 58 -19.93 -15.94 -21.00
N PHE A 59 -20.77 -15.19 -21.71
CA PHE A 59 -21.10 -15.46 -23.12
C PHE A 59 -19.85 -15.17 -23.97
N SER A 60 -19.20 -16.20 -24.51
CA SER A 60 -18.25 -16.01 -25.61
C SER A 60 -19.06 -15.71 -26.86
N VAL A 61 -19.18 -14.43 -27.21
CA VAL A 61 -19.57 -14.05 -28.57
C VAL A 61 -18.37 -14.37 -29.45
N VAL A 62 -18.50 -15.44 -30.23
CA VAL A 62 -17.74 -15.67 -31.46
C VAL A 62 -18.02 -14.54 -32.44
#